data_AF-A0A957G479-F1
#
_entry.id   AF-A0A957G479-F1
#
_cell.length_a   1.000
_cell.length_b   1.000
_cell.length_c   1.000
_cell.angle_alpha   90.00
_cell.angle_beta   90.00
_cell.angle_gamma   90.00
#
_symmetry.space_group_name_H-M   'P 1'
#
loop_
_entity.id
_entity.type
_entity.pdbx_description
1 polymer ?
#
loop_
_entity_poly.entity_id
_entity_poly.type
_entity_poly.pdbx_seq_one_letter_code
_entity_poly.pdbx_strand_id
1 'polypeptide(L)'
;PSESERLTETLMSEITMLWLTQRSRTKKPLVTDEVKTGLHYFDTIIWEAIPELYRSLEKSLAQHFPRVKLPPRLLTYGSWIGGDRDGNPFVTADVTAESLRLHRGLAVEEHRAVAQQLNRTLSLSSDQSPITAELAASLHREERTEHVDFLLDRYPNEPYRIRAAMLAADLAEASAGDMLSRLLGRPAGPLPRLRTQADLLEPINLMRDSLEAGGAQAVEPTTLGPFKHQAEVFGLHTARLDLRQDSAIHNQVLTELFAGLDIHPNYVGLTPAEQVALFTELLSQPIPDLSGWLDPTGAADPTGRANPSAVVQEGLALFQVLRRAAELYGPEIYGPYIISMSRSAADVLAVLLLGYWSGLCLREDGPEWLTISPLFETRADLDASTETMTTLFEHPHYRRHLDKVKREQIIMIGYSDSNKDAGYLAANWELFQAQERLAETCQQHAVQLTLFHGRGGTIARGGGPANRAILAQPAGSINGRIRITEQGEVIEERYGQRQIARRHLEQVVHAVLMASAPRAAERNQPRPDWRLAMNELAEISYRAYRELVYETPALITFWQQATPLAEVSQLRIGSRPARRGKAGAVTSLRAIPWGFSWMQSRFVLPGWYGVGAALAAYGQNRHG
;
A
#
# COMPACT_ATOMS: atom_id res chain seq x y z
N PRO A 1 -17.21 -14.85 43.13
CA PRO A 1 -16.70 -16.26 43.11
C PRO A 1 -17.05 -17.00 41.81
N SER A 2 -18.33 -17.13 41.46
CA SER A 2 -18.80 -17.82 40.24
C SER A 2 -18.27 -17.20 38.93
N GLU A 3 -18.20 -15.87 38.85
CA GLU A 3 -17.59 -15.19 37.69
C GLU A 3 -16.11 -15.54 37.53
N SER A 4 -15.35 -15.56 38.63
CA SER A 4 -13.92 -15.92 38.63
C SER A 4 -13.69 -17.38 38.24
N GLU A 5 -14.54 -18.28 38.72
CA GLU A 5 -14.49 -19.71 38.37
C GLU A 5 -14.76 -19.90 36.88
N ARG A 6 -15.86 -19.31 36.36
CA ARG A 6 -16.18 -19.33 34.93
C ARG A 6 -15.06 -18.75 34.05
N LEU A 7 -14.44 -17.65 34.48
CA LEU A 7 -13.30 -17.06 33.76
C LEU A 7 -12.08 -17.99 33.75
N THR A 8 -11.82 -18.69 34.86
CA THR A 8 -10.74 -19.66 34.97
C THR A 8 -11.00 -20.87 34.08
N GLU A 9 -12.22 -21.40 34.08
CA GLU A 9 -12.63 -22.49 33.20
C GLU A 9 -12.50 -22.11 31.72
N THR A 10 -12.95 -20.90 31.36
CA THR A 10 -12.83 -20.36 30.00
C THR A 10 -11.35 -20.23 29.60
N LEU A 11 -10.52 -19.66 30.46
CA LEU A 11 -9.08 -19.52 30.22
C LEU A 11 -8.41 -20.88 30.01
N MET A 12 -8.72 -21.86 30.86
CA MET A 12 -8.18 -23.22 30.72
C MET A 12 -8.65 -23.88 29.42
N SER A 13 -9.90 -23.68 29.02
CA SER A 13 -10.44 -24.16 27.75
C SER A 13 -9.68 -23.55 26.56
N GLU A 14 -9.52 -22.23 26.54
CA GLU A 14 -8.79 -21.51 25.47
C GLU A 14 -7.33 -21.95 25.37
N ILE A 15 -6.61 -22.02 26.50
CA ILE A 15 -5.22 -22.51 26.53
C ILE A 15 -5.14 -23.95 26.02
N THR A 16 -6.08 -24.80 26.42
CA THR A 16 -6.12 -26.21 25.99
C THR A 16 -6.37 -26.31 24.48
N MET A 17 -7.31 -25.53 23.94
CA MET A 17 -7.56 -25.47 22.50
C MET A 17 -6.32 -24.98 21.75
N LEU A 18 -5.65 -23.92 22.22
CA LEU A 18 -4.44 -23.40 21.59
C LEU A 18 -3.27 -24.38 21.63
N TRP A 19 -3.16 -25.18 22.69
CA TRP A 19 -2.14 -26.21 22.84
C TRP A 19 -2.38 -27.42 21.93
N LEU A 20 -3.64 -27.84 21.81
CA LEU A 20 -4.03 -29.01 21.01
C LEU A 20 -4.24 -28.68 19.51
N THR A 21 -4.33 -27.41 19.14
CA THR A 21 -4.44 -26.98 17.74
C THR A 21 -3.09 -27.03 17.05
N GLN A 22 -2.96 -27.91 16.04
CA GLN A 22 -1.74 -28.05 15.26
C GLN A 22 -1.48 -26.79 14.41
N ARG A 23 -0.38 -26.08 14.70
CA ARG A 23 -0.01 -24.85 13.98
C ARG A 23 0.86 -25.07 12.74
N SER A 24 1.43 -26.27 12.58
CA SER A 24 2.29 -26.59 11.42
C SER A 24 1.47 -26.80 10.15
N ARG A 25 1.74 -26.01 9.10
CA ARG A 25 1.03 -26.15 7.82
C ARG A 25 1.56 -27.35 7.01
N THR A 26 0.66 -28.23 6.60
CA THR A 26 0.97 -29.40 5.76
C THR A 26 1.18 -29.05 4.28
N LYS A 27 0.72 -27.88 3.83
CA LYS A 27 0.96 -27.34 2.49
C LYS A 27 1.51 -25.92 2.58
N LYS A 28 2.24 -25.49 1.54
CA LYS A 28 2.66 -24.10 1.41
C LYS A 28 1.40 -23.22 1.25
N PRO A 29 1.29 -22.10 1.96
CA PRO A 29 0.11 -21.23 1.81
C PRO A 29 0.02 -20.68 0.39
N LEU A 30 -1.22 -20.57 -0.09
CA LEU A 30 -1.52 -19.79 -1.29
C LEU A 30 -1.42 -18.30 -0.95
N VAL A 31 -1.22 -17.46 -1.97
CA VAL A 31 -1.23 -16.00 -1.79
C VAL A 31 -2.57 -15.55 -1.20
N THR A 32 -3.67 -16.14 -1.65
CA THR A 32 -5.02 -15.83 -1.14
C THR A 32 -5.23 -16.23 0.33
N ASP A 33 -4.49 -17.22 0.85
CA ASP A 33 -4.49 -17.53 2.28
C ASP A 33 -3.80 -16.43 3.10
N GLU A 34 -2.72 -15.85 2.56
CA GLU A 34 -2.05 -14.69 3.15
C GLU A 34 -2.96 -13.46 3.13
N VAL A 35 -3.71 -13.24 2.04
CA VAL A 35 -4.70 -12.15 1.96
C VAL A 35 -5.73 -12.27 3.09
N LYS A 36 -6.31 -13.46 3.26
CA LYS A 36 -7.29 -13.73 4.33
C LYS A 36 -6.69 -13.52 5.72
N THR A 37 -5.43 -13.92 5.92
CA THR A 37 -4.72 -13.69 7.19
C THR A 37 -4.51 -12.20 7.45
N GLY A 38 -4.21 -11.39 6.43
CA GLY A 38 -4.13 -9.93 6.56
C GLY A 38 -5.50 -9.30 6.88
N LEU A 39 -6.55 -9.74 6.18
CA LEU A 39 -7.92 -9.24 6.38
C LEU A 39 -8.46 -9.52 7.78
N HIS A 40 -8.00 -10.58 8.45
CA HIS A 40 -8.38 -10.86 9.83
C HIS A 40 -8.11 -9.69 10.79
N TYR A 41 -7.01 -8.95 10.63
CA TYR A 41 -6.71 -7.79 11.47
C TYR A 41 -7.60 -6.59 11.15
N PHE A 42 -8.09 -6.47 9.91
CA PHE A 42 -9.08 -5.47 9.55
C PHE A 42 -10.40 -5.76 10.25
N ASP A 43 -10.92 -6.97 10.01
CA ASP A 43 -12.17 -7.50 10.57
C ASP A 43 -12.21 -7.36 12.10
N THR A 44 -11.20 -7.86 12.80
CA THR A 44 -11.27 -8.00 14.27
C THR A 44 -10.78 -6.79 15.06
N ILE A 45 -9.90 -5.96 14.48
CA ILE A 45 -9.17 -4.93 15.25
C ILE A 45 -9.25 -3.55 14.62
N ILE A 46 -8.74 -3.39 13.39
CA ILE A 46 -8.54 -2.07 12.78
C ILE A 46 -9.88 -1.38 12.48
N TRP A 47 -10.89 -2.14 12.04
CA TRP A 47 -12.21 -1.60 11.70
C TRP A 47 -12.86 -0.85 12.87
N GLU A 48 -12.75 -1.41 14.07
CA GLU A 48 -13.28 -0.80 15.30
C GLU A 48 -12.33 0.24 15.93
N ALA A 49 -11.01 0.11 15.73
CA ALA A 49 -10.03 1.05 16.29
C ALA A 49 -10.10 2.45 15.64
N ILE A 50 -10.47 2.53 14.36
CA ILE A 50 -10.49 3.79 13.60
C ILE A 50 -11.47 4.81 14.18
N PRO A 51 -12.76 4.50 14.40
CA PRO A 51 -13.69 5.46 15.02
C PRO A 51 -13.23 5.99 16.38
N GLU A 52 -12.58 5.14 17.20
CA GLU A 52 -12.06 5.56 18.51
C GLU A 52 -10.94 6.60 18.37
N LEU A 53 -10.05 6.42 17.39
CA LEU A 53 -8.97 7.35 17.10
C LEU A 53 -9.51 8.72 16.67
N TYR A 54 -10.44 8.75 15.70
CA TYR A 54 -11.06 9.99 15.23
C TYR A 54 -11.77 10.71 16.38
N ARG A 55 -12.60 9.99 17.15
CA ARG A 55 -13.30 10.57 18.30
C ARG A 55 -12.34 11.19 19.32
N SER A 56 -11.24 10.50 19.64
CA SER A 56 -10.22 11.00 20.57
C SER A 56 -9.57 12.29 20.06
N LEU A 57 -9.25 12.33 18.77
CA LEU A 57 -8.61 13.46 18.13
C LEU A 57 -9.57 14.66 17.98
N GLU A 58 -10.81 14.43 17.56
CA GLU A 58 -11.84 15.47 17.46
C GLU A 58 -12.15 16.09 18.83
N LYS A 59 -12.28 15.26 19.88
CA LYS A 59 -12.45 15.76 21.25
C LYS A 59 -11.28 16.64 21.68
N SER A 60 -10.05 16.20 21.38
CA SER A 60 -8.84 16.96 21.71
C SER A 60 -8.76 18.28 20.95
N LEU A 61 -9.12 18.29 19.67
CA LEU A 61 -9.19 19.51 18.85
C LEU A 61 -10.32 20.43 19.32
N ALA A 62 -11.51 19.94 19.62
CA ALA A 62 -12.60 20.76 20.14
C ALA A 62 -12.20 21.46 21.46
N GLN A 63 -11.43 20.77 22.31
CA GLN A 63 -10.97 21.32 23.58
C GLN A 63 -9.83 22.34 23.44
N HIS A 64 -8.84 22.07 22.59
CA HIS A 64 -7.59 22.86 22.53
C HIS A 64 -7.48 23.77 21.30
N PHE A 65 -8.17 23.42 20.21
CA PHE A 65 -8.11 24.08 18.89
C PHE A 65 -9.50 24.11 18.21
N PRO A 66 -10.51 24.78 18.81
CA PRO A 66 -11.92 24.64 18.40
C PRO A 66 -12.25 25.09 16.97
N ARG A 67 -11.33 25.79 16.29
CA ARG A 67 -11.48 26.21 14.88
C ARG A 67 -10.91 25.20 13.88
N VAL A 68 -10.17 24.20 14.35
CA VAL A 68 -9.52 23.18 13.50
C VAL A 68 -10.47 21.99 13.37
N LYS A 69 -10.78 21.64 12.13
CA LYS A 69 -11.55 20.42 11.79
C LYS A 69 -10.62 19.38 11.20
N LEU A 70 -10.90 18.11 11.47
CA LEU A 70 -10.18 17.03 10.83
C LEU A 70 -10.55 16.93 9.34
N PRO A 71 -9.59 16.53 8.49
CA PRO A 71 -9.93 16.10 7.15
C PRO A 71 -10.82 14.85 7.23
N PRO A 72 -11.75 14.65 6.27
CA PRO A 72 -12.56 13.44 6.14
C PRO A 72 -11.73 12.15 6.23
N ARG A 73 -10.52 12.19 5.67
CA ARG A 73 -9.60 11.06 5.64
C ARG A 73 -8.21 11.47 6.12
N LEU A 74 -7.91 11.15 7.37
CA LEU A 74 -6.59 11.32 7.99
C LEU A 74 -5.63 10.16 7.67
N LEU A 75 -6.19 8.95 7.50
CA LEU A 75 -5.44 7.71 7.35
C LEU A 75 -6.00 6.89 6.19
N THR A 76 -5.12 6.18 5.51
CA THR A 76 -5.45 5.19 4.46
C THR A 76 -4.63 3.94 4.71
N TYR A 77 -5.21 2.78 4.41
CA TYR A 77 -4.49 1.52 4.45
C TYR A 77 -4.11 1.07 3.04
N GLY A 78 -2.90 0.52 2.93
CA GLY A 78 -2.41 -0.19 1.76
C GLY A 78 -2.16 -1.66 2.08
N SER A 79 -2.36 -2.54 1.12
CA SER A 79 -1.98 -3.96 1.20
C SER A 79 -1.07 -4.31 0.04
N TRP A 80 -0.01 -5.07 0.31
CA TRP A 80 0.82 -5.66 -0.75
C TRP A 80 0.40 -7.09 -1.08
N ILE A 81 -0.40 -7.71 -0.21
CA ILE A 81 -0.70 -9.14 -0.29
C ILE A 81 -1.65 -9.37 -1.47
N GLY A 82 -1.17 -10.08 -2.50
CA GLY A 82 -1.90 -10.26 -3.77
C GLY A 82 -1.59 -9.23 -4.85
N GLY A 83 -0.78 -8.21 -4.56
CA GLY A 83 -0.33 -7.20 -5.51
C GLY A 83 1.20 -7.14 -5.71
N ASP A 84 2.00 -7.50 -4.70
CA ASP A 84 3.45 -7.62 -4.81
C ASP A 84 3.87 -8.89 -5.55
N ARG A 85 4.19 -8.72 -6.83
CA ARG A 85 4.60 -9.79 -7.76
C ARG A 85 6.09 -9.78 -8.08
N ASP A 86 6.87 -8.85 -7.52
CA ASP A 86 8.32 -8.81 -7.71
C ASP A 86 8.89 -10.20 -7.35
N GLY A 87 9.37 -10.94 -8.34
CA GLY A 87 9.94 -12.27 -8.15
C GLY A 87 9.03 -13.25 -7.38
N ASN A 88 7.72 -13.07 -7.40
CA ASN A 88 6.73 -14.02 -6.89
C ASN A 88 5.80 -14.44 -8.02
N PRO A 89 6.12 -15.54 -8.74
CA PRO A 89 5.33 -15.97 -9.90
C PRO A 89 3.92 -16.46 -9.52
N PHE A 90 3.64 -16.65 -8.23
CA PHE A 90 2.32 -17.05 -7.75
C PHE A 90 1.35 -15.88 -7.59
N VAL A 91 1.80 -14.64 -7.80
CA VAL A 91 0.95 -13.45 -7.80
C VAL A 91 0.62 -13.08 -9.25
N THR A 92 -0.40 -13.76 -9.78
CA THR A 92 -0.93 -13.56 -11.14
C THR A 92 -2.03 -12.50 -11.16
N ALA A 93 -2.46 -12.09 -12.34
CA ALA A 93 -3.59 -11.18 -12.54
C ALA A 93 -4.89 -11.73 -11.92
N ASP A 94 -5.10 -13.05 -11.98
CA ASP A 94 -6.21 -13.74 -11.31
C ASP A 94 -6.13 -13.61 -9.79
N VAL A 95 -4.94 -13.77 -9.22
CA VAL A 95 -4.72 -13.59 -7.77
C VAL A 95 -4.94 -12.14 -7.37
N THR A 96 -4.49 -11.18 -8.18
CA THR A 96 -4.76 -9.75 -7.95
C THR A 96 -6.27 -9.46 -7.99
N ALA A 97 -7.00 -9.99 -8.97
CA ALA A 97 -8.46 -9.83 -9.07
C ALA A 97 -9.19 -10.45 -7.86
N GLU A 98 -8.80 -11.64 -7.43
CA GLU A 98 -9.36 -12.28 -6.23
C GLU A 98 -9.02 -11.50 -4.95
N SER A 99 -7.83 -10.92 -4.86
CA SER A 99 -7.43 -10.09 -3.72
C SER A 99 -8.26 -8.81 -3.63
N LEU A 100 -8.49 -8.13 -4.76
CA LEU A 100 -9.42 -6.98 -4.83
C LEU A 100 -10.83 -7.38 -4.42
N ARG A 101 -11.30 -8.56 -4.85
CA ARG A 101 -12.62 -9.09 -4.44
C ARG A 101 -12.70 -9.33 -2.93
N LEU A 102 -11.69 -9.94 -2.33
CA LEU A 102 -11.66 -10.22 -0.90
C LEU A 102 -11.65 -8.92 -0.06
N HIS A 103 -10.82 -7.94 -0.44
CA HIS A 103 -10.78 -6.62 0.22
C HIS A 103 -12.12 -5.88 0.12
N ARG A 104 -12.78 -5.91 -1.05
CA ARG A 104 -14.12 -5.33 -1.22
C ARG A 104 -15.17 -6.09 -0.41
N GLY A 105 -15.17 -7.41 -0.48
CA GLY A 105 -16.15 -8.26 0.19
C GLY A 105 -16.22 -8.02 1.69
N LEU A 106 -15.06 -7.95 2.36
CA LEU A 106 -15.01 -7.64 3.79
C LEU A 106 -15.59 -6.24 4.08
N ALA A 107 -15.15 -5.21 3.35
CA ALA A 107 -15.65 -3.85 3.61
C ALA A 107 -17.16 -3.72 3.38
N VAL A 108 -17.70 -4.38 2.34
CA VAL A 108 -19.13 -4.37 2.05
C VAL A 108 -19.92 -5.01 3.19
N GLU A 109 -19.50 -6.19 3.66
CA GLU A 109 -20.22 -6.90 4.74
C GLU A 109 -20.10 -6.17 6.08
N GLU A 110 -18.95 -5.56 6.39
CA GLU A 110 -18.79 -4.74 7.59
C GLU A 110 -19.72 -3.51 7.57
N HIS A 111 -19.76 -2.77 6.46
CA HIS A 111 -20.70 -1.64 6.32
C HIS A 111 -22.15 -2.10 6.37
N ARG A 112 -22.45 -3.29 5.83
CA ARG A 112 -23.79 -3.86 5.85
C ARG A 112 -24.22 -4.17 7.28
N ALA A 113 -23.33 -4.74 8.09
CA ALA A 113 -23.59 -5.00 9.50
C ALA A 113 -23.91 -3.70 10.26
N VAL A 114 -23.16 -2.63 10.01
CA VAL A 114 -23.41 -1.31 10.60
C VAL A 114 -24.75 -0.73 10.13
N ALA A 115 -25.06 -0.78 8.83
CA ALA A 115 -26.33 -0.31 8.28
C ALA A 115 -27.54 -1.09 8.83
N GLN A 116 -27.41 -2.41 9.01
CA GLN A 116 -28.43 -3.25 9.66
C GLN A 116 -28.65 -2.87 11.12
N GLN A 117 -27.58 -2.54 11.84
CA GLN A 117 -27.68 -2.06 13.21
C GLN A 117 -28.37 -0.69 13.27
N LEU A 118 -28.01 0.25 12.39
CA LEU A 118 -28.65 1.57 12.30
C LEU A 118 -30.14 1.48 11.94
N ASN A 119 -30.52 0.58 11.03
CA ASN A 119 -31.93 0.27 10.75
C ASN A 119 -32.70 -0.09 12.04
N ARG A 120 -32.10 -0.81 12.98
CA ARG A 120 -32.76 -1.17 14.25
C ARG A 120 -32.80 0.00 15.23
N THR A 121 -31.71 0.77 15.34
CA THR A 121 -31.51 1.74 16.43
C THR A 121 -31.84 3.19 16.09
N LEU A 122 -31.77 3.60 14.82
CA LEU A 122 -31.96 5.00 14.38
C LEU A 122 -33.44 5.29 14.09
N SER A 123 -34.29 5.13 15.10
CA SER A 123 -35.76 5.21 15.02
C SER A 123 -36.32 6.62 15.24
N LEU A 124 -35.60 7.67 14.83
CA LEU A 124 -36.07 9.04 15.01
C LEU A 124 -37.31 9.28 14.15
N SER A 125 -38.34 9.85 14.78
CA SER A 125 -39.61 10.15 14.12
C SER A 125 -39.57 11.50 13.41
N SER A 126 -40.02 11.53 12.16
CA SER A 126 -40.22 12.77 11.38
C SER A 126 -41.29 13.70 11.99
N ASP A 127 -42.15 13.18 12.88
CA ASP A 127 -43.15 13.99 13.59
C ASP A 127 -42.52 14.83 14.72
N GLN A 128 -41.39 14.36 15.27
CA GLN A 128 -40.68 15.00 16.38
C GLN A 128 -39.49 15.82 15.90
N SER A 129 -38.83 15.39 14.82
CA SER A 129 -37.67 16.05 14.24
C SER A 129 -37.87 16.12 12.72
N PRO A 130 -38.09 17.32 12.15
CA PRO A 130 -38.31 17.46 10.71
C PRO A 130 -37.08 16.96 9.95
N ILE A 131 -37.32 16.34 8.79
CA ILE A 131 -36.26 15.88 7.90
C ILE A 131 -36.06 16.82 6.72
N THR A 132 -34.88 16.75 6.11
CA THR A 132 -34.59 17.49 4.88
C THR A 132 -35.37 16.92 3.69
N ALA A 133 -35.61 17.77 2.68
CA ALA A 133 -36.30 17.36 1.46
C ALA A 133 -35.50 16.28 0.70
N GLU A 134 -34.17 16.35 0.76
CA GLU A 134 -33.25 15.41 0.15
C GLU A 134 -33.35 14.03 0.81
N LEU A 135 -33.41 13.96 2.15
CA LEU A 135 -33.63 12.68 2.84
C LEU A 135 -35.00 12.11 2.48
N ALA A 136 -36.06 12.92 2.51
CA ALA A 136 -37.41 12.48 2.14
C ALA A 136 -37.46 11.92 0.70
N ALA A 137 -36.86 12.63 -0.26
CA ALA A 137 -36.76 12.20 -1.65
C ALA A 137 -36.04 10.85 -1.78
N SER A 138 -34.97 10.62 -1.00
CA SER A 138 -34.18 9.39 -1.06
C SER A 138 -34.92 8.11 -0.61
N LEU A 139 -36.07 8.24 0.05
CA LEU A 139 -36.92 7.12 0.48
C LEU A 139 -37.83 6.62 -0.66
N HIS A 140 -38.09 7.47 -1.66
CA HIS A 140 -38.90 7.11 -2.81
C HIS A 140 -38.05 6.36 -3.84
N ARG A 141 -38.15 5.02 -3.83
CA ARG A 141 -37.52 4.14 -4.83
C ARG A 141 -38.54 3.19 -5.45
N GLU A 142 -38.46 2.91 -6.76
CA GLU A 142 -39.39 1.97 -7.42
C GLU A 142 -39.09 0.51 -7.05
N GLU A 143 -37.82 0.10 -7.12
CA GLU A 143 -37.40 -1.26 -6.79
C GLU A 143 -36.94 -1.35 -5.33
N ARG A 144 -37.76 -1.94 -4.45
CA ARG A 144 -37.44 -2.15 -3.03
C ARG A 144 -37.42 -3.63 -2.70
N THR A 145 -36.75 -3.97 -1.60
CA THR A 145 -36.84 -5.31 -1.04
C THR A 145 -38.10 -5.42 -0.18
N GLU A 146 -38.64 -6.63 -0.03
CA GLU A 146 -39.82 -6.87 0.82
C GLU A 146 -39.64 -6.34 2.24
N HIS A 147 -38.41 -6.42 2.79
CA HIS A 147 -38.07 -5.90 4.10
C HIS A 147 -38.19 -4.37 4.17
N VAL A 148 -37.77 -3.65 3.13
CA VAL A 148 -37.91 -2.18 3.07
C VAL A 148 -39.38 -1.79 2.95
N ASP A 149 -40.17 -2.51 2.15
CA ASP A 149 -41.61 -2.25 2.01
C ASP A 149 -42.36 -2.50 3.33
N PHE A 150 -42.02 -3.58 4.04
CA PHE A 150 -42.56 -3.83 5.37
C PHE A 150 -42.25 -2.70 6.36
N LEU A 151 -41.03 -2.14 6.34
CA LEU A 151 -40.66 -1.04 7.21
C LEU A 151 -41.38 0.27 6.86
N LEU A 152 -41.60 0.54 5.58
CA LEU A 152 -42.36 1.70 5.12
C LEU A 152 -43.83 1.62 5.55
N ASP A 153 -44.43 0.43 5.52
CA ASP A 153 -45.80 0.21 6.00
C ASP A 153 -45.90 0.31 7.53
N ARG A 154 -44.98 -0.34 8.24
CA ARG A 154 -45.02 -0.44 9.70
C ARG A 154 -44.52 0.81 10.43
N TYR A 155 -43.53 1.51 9.88
CA TYR A 155 -42.84 2.65 10.49
C TYR A 155 -42.70 3.83 9.51
N PRO A 156 -43.80 4.32 8.89
CA PRO A 156 -43.74 5.34 7.83
C PRO A 156 -43.05 6.64 8.26
N ASN A 157 -43.14 6.97 9.55
CA ASN A 157 -42.58 8.19 10.11
C ASN A 157 -41.16 8.00 10.68
N GLU A 158 -40.48 6.87 10.43
CA GLU A 158 -39.10 6.62 10.87
C GLU A 158 -38.10 6.62 9.67
N PRO A 159 -37.86 7.78 9.04
CA PRO A 159 -37.16 7.89 7.76
C PRO A 159 -35.70 7.41 7.81
N TYR A 160 -35.00 7.62 8.93
CA TYR A 160 -33.61 7.21 9.09
C TYR A 160 -33.45 5.68 9.16
N ARG A 161 -34.37 5.00 9.86
CA ARG A 161 -34.47 3.54 9.88
C ARG A 161 -34.65 2.98 8.47
N ILE A 162 -35.58 3.55 7.72
CA ILE A 162 -35.88 3.12 6.35
C ILE A 162 -34.67 3.36 5.45
N ARG A 163 -34.02 4.54 5.52
CA ARG A 163 -32.84 4.82 4.70
C ARG A 163 -31.68 3.88 5.03
N ALA A 164 -31.44 3.59 6.30
CA ALA A 164 -30.44 2.60 6.72
C ALA A 164 -30.77 1.18 6.22
N ALA A 165 -32.05 0.79 6.21
CA ALA A 165 -32.49 -0.49 5.64
C ALA A 165 -32.28 -0.57 4.13
N MET A 166 -32.52 0.52 3.40
CA MET A 166 -32.23 0.62 1.96
C MET A 166 -30.74 0.49 1.68
N LEU A 167 -29.89 1.19 2.45
CA LEU A 167 -28.43 1.06 2.33
C LEU A 167 -27.95 -0.37 2.63
N ALA A 168 -28.52 -1.01 3.65
CA ALA A 168 -28.21 -2.42 3.97
C ALA A 168 -28.63 -3.38 2.83
N ALA A 169 -29.72 -3.09 2.12
CA ALA A 169 -30.15 -3.86 0.95
C ALA A 169 -29.20 -3.64 -0.24
N ASP A 170 -28.78 -2.42 -0.49
CA ASP A 170 -27.85 -2.09 -1.58
C ASP A 170 -26.46 -2.70 -1.34
N LEU A 171 -26.01 -2.77 -0.08
CA LEU A 171 -24.80 -3.47 0.31
C LEU A 171 -24.95 -5.00 0.17
N ALA A 172 -26.13 -5.56 0.46
CA ALA A 172 -26.39 -6.98 0.22
C ALA A 172 -26.33 -7.33 -1.28
N GLU A 173 -26.88 -6.47 -2.14
CA GLU A 173 -26.75 -6.59 -3.60
C GLU A 173 -25.28 -6.53 -4.04
N ALA A 174 -24.52 -5.57 -3.50
CA ALA A 174 -23.09 -5.45 -3.78
C ALA A 174 -22.29 -6.67 -3.32
N SER A 175 -22.64 -7.28 -2.18
CA SER A 175 -21.99 -8.50 -1.70
C SER A 175 -22.33 -9.73 -2.54
N ALA A 176 -23.53 -9.80 -3.12
CA ALA A 176 -23.95 -10.92 -3.96
C ALA A 176 -23.38 -10.85 -5.39
N GLY A 177 -22.82 -9.70 -5.79
CA GLY A 177 -22.29 -9.50 -7.13
C GLY A 177 -21.03 -10.33 -7.44
N ASP A 178 -20.97 -10.91 -8.63
CA ASP A 178 -19.78 -11.63 -9.12
C ASP A 178 -18.70 -10.65 -9.61
N MET A 179 -17.95 -10.09 -8.66
CA MET A 179 -16.85 -9.18 -8.94
C MET A 179 -15.67 -9.87 -9.63
N LEU A 180 -15.38 -11.15 -9.33
CA LEU A 180 -14.24 -11.84 -9.91
C LEU A 180 -14.41 -11.97 -11.42
N SER A 181 -15.56 -12.45 -11.88
CA SER A 181 -15.83 -12.59 -13.31
C SER A 181 -15.72 -11.24 -14.03
N ARG A 182 -16.22 -10.15 -13.42
CA ARG A 182 -16.10 -8.80 -13.99
C ARG A 182 -14.66 -8.34 -14.17
N LEU A 183 -13.84 -8.49 -13.14
CA LEU A 183 -12.43 -8.10 -13.19
C LEU A 183 -11.65 -8.93 -14.22
N LEU A 184 -12.03 -10.20 -14.39
CA LEU A 184 -11.44 -11.10 -15.39
C LEU A 184 -12.06 -10.97 -16.79
N GLY A 185 -12.99 -10.03 -17.00
CA GLY A 185 -13.62 -9.79 -18.30
C GLY A 185 -14.56 -10.92 -18.75
N ARG A 186 -15.06 -11.73 -17.82
CA ARG A 186 -16.02 -12.81 -18.05
C ARG A 186 -17.46 -12.27 -17.92
N PRO A 187 -18.44 -12.89 -18.60
CA PRO A 187 -19.85 -12.50 -18.46
C PRO A 187 -20.29 -12.53 -16.99
N ALA A 188 -21.01 -11.50 -16.56
CA ALA A 188 -21.54 -11.37 -15.21
C ALA A 188 -22.86 -10.57 -15.24
N GLY A 189 -23.68 -10.68 -14.18
CA GLY A 189 -25.03 -10.08 -14.11
C GLY A 189 -25.07 -8.55 -14.13
N PRO A 190 -26.19 -7.90 -13.74
CA PRO A 190 -26.26 -6.44 -13.66
C PRO A 190 -25.22 -5.85 -12.68
N LEU A 191 -24.83 -4.60 -12.93
CA LEU A 191 -23.93 -3.88 -12.02
C LEU A 191 -24.64 -3.57 -10.71
N PRO A 192 -23.95 -3.71 -9.56
CA PRO A 192 -24.55 -3.35 -8.28
C PRO A 192 -24.76 -1.84 -8.19
N ARG A 193 -25.77 -1.40 -7.44
CA ARG A 193 -26.04 0.02 -7.18
C ARG A 193 -24.85 0.73 -6.52
N LEU A 194 -24.29 0.13 -5.46
CA LEU A 194 -23.12 0.65 -4.76
C LEU A 194 -21.83 0.14 -5.40
N ARG A 195 -21.07 1.05 -6.01
CA ARG A 195 -19.82 0.73 -6.69
C ARG A 195 -18.63 1.44 -6.07
N THR A 196 -18.80 2.73 -5.81
CA THR A 196 -17.75 3.65 -5.37
C THR A 196 -17.96 4.09 -3.93
N GLN A 197 -16.94 4.71 -3.33
CA GLN A 197 -17.08 5.34 -2.02
C GLN A 197 -18.12 6.46 -2.01
N ALA A 198 -18.26 7.21 -3.12
CA ALA A 198 -19.26 8.27 -3.20
C ALA A 198 -20.68 7.71 -3.05
N ASP A 199 -20.96 6.57 -3.68
CA ASP A 199 -22.25 5.89 -3.56
C ASP A 199 -22.54 5.46 -2.12
N LEU A 200 -21.51 5.06 -1.35
CA LEU A 200 -21.64 4.70 0.06
C LEU A 200 -21.84 5.93 0.97
N LEU A 201 -21.13 7.02 0.70
CA LEU A 201 -21.16 8.22 1.55
C LEU A 201 -22.42 9.05 1.34
N GLU A 202 -23.04 9.01 0.16
CA GLU A 202 -24.30 9.71 -0.14
C GLU A 202 -25.40 9.43 0.92
N PRO A 203 -25.81 8.17 1.18
CA PRO A 203 -26.89 7.90 2.12
C PRO A 203 -26.52 8.30 3.56
N ILE A 204 -25.24 8.16 3.92
CA ILE A 204 -24.72 8.51 5.24
C ILE A 204 -24.78 10.02 5.44
N ASN A 205 -24.36 10.80 4.45
CA ASN A 205 -24.36 12.26 4.51
C ASN A 205 -25.79 12.82 4.51
N LEU A 206 -26.72 12.23 3.74
CA LEU A 206 -28.14 12.62 3.80
C LEU A 206 -28.72 12.47 5.21
N MET A 207 -28.45 11.33 5.86
CA MET A 207 -28.88 11.12 7.25
C MET A 207 -28.21 12.12 8.19
N ARG A 208 -26.90 12.38 8.04
CA ARG A 208 -26.17 13.36 8.87
C ARG A 208 -26.74 14.75 8.75
N ASP A 209 -26.90 15.25 7.53
CA ASP A 209 -27.35 16.62 7.25
C ASP A 209 -28.79 16.82 7.74
N SER A 210 -29.63 15.78 7.62
CA SER A 210 -30.98 15.80 8.16
C SER A 210 -31.01 15.77 9.69
N LEU A 211 -30.12 15.04 10.36
CA LEU A 211 -30.01 15.08 11.83
C LEU A 211 -29.62 16.48 12.33
N GLU A 212 -28.70 17.16 11.62
CA GLU A 212 -28.30 18.53 11.95
C GLU A 212 -29.45 19.52 11.74
N ALA A 213 -30.11 19.47 10.58
CA ALA A 213 -31.25 20.35 10.26
C ALA A 213 -32.45 20.13 11.20
N GLY A 214 -32.68 18.89 11.63
CA GLY A 214 -33.77 18.50 12.52
C GLY A 214 -33.49 18.73 14.02
N GLY A 215 -32.33 19.31 14.38
CA GLY A 215 -31.96 19.58 15.78
C GLY A 215 -31.54 18.34 16.58
N ALA A 216 -31.23 17.23 15.90
CA ALA A 216 -30.83 15.95 16.47
C ALA A 216 -29.31 15.69 16.33
N GLN A 217 -28.49 16.74 16.20
CA GLN A 217 -27.04 16.66 16.00
C GLN A 217 -26.30 15.90 17.12
N ALA A 218 -26.89 15.75 18.31
CA ALA A 218 -26.32 14.98 19.40
C ALA A 218 -26.19 13.47 19.10
N VAL A 219 -26.96 12.95 18.13
CA VAL A 219 -26.93 11.54 17.70
C VAL A 219 -25.71 11.24 16.81
N GLU A 220 -25.23 12.26 16.08
CA GLU A 220 -24.18 12.08 15.08
C GLU A 220 -22.89 11.48 15.68
N PRO A 221 -22.28 12.02 16.75
CA PRO A 221 -20.93 11.59 17.16
C PRO A 221 -20.86 10.14 17.69
N THR A 222 -21.97 9.61 18.19
CA THR A 222 -22.01 8.27 18.80
C THR A 222 -22.60 7.20 17.89
N THR A 223 -23.48 7.58 16.95
CA THR A 223 -24.25 6.61 16.17
C THR A 223 -23.86 6.65 14.70
N LEU A 224 -23.84 7.82 14.06
CA LEU A 224 -23.58 7.94 12.62
C LEU A 224 -22.12 8.27 12.29
N GLY A 225 -21.47 9.08 13.12
CA GLY A 225 -20.07 9.50 12.98
C GLY A 225 -19.09 8.33 12.89
N PRO A 226 -19.18 7.29 13.75
CA PRO A 226 -18.34 6.11 13.62
C PRO A 226 -18.46 5.43 12.25
N PHE A 227 -19.70 5.27 11.76
CA PHE A 227 -19.96 4.70 10.44
C PHE A 227 -19.41 5.57 9.32
N LYS A 228 -19.59 6.89 9.43
CA LYS A 228 -19.04 7.87 8.48
C LYS A 228 -17.51 7.78 8.43
N HIS A 229 -16.81 7.74 9.56
CA HIS A 229 -15.35 7.61 9.57
C HIS A 229 -14.87 6.30 8.95
N GLN A 230 -15.56 5.18 9.23
CA GLN A 230 -15.27 3.90 8.58
C GLN A 230 -15.49 3.99 7.07
N ALA A 231 -16.60 4.57 6.63
CA ALA A 231 -16.89 4.77 5.22
C ALA A 231 -15.88 5.71 4.54
N GLU A 232 -15.39 6.75 5.22
CA GLU A 232 -14.38 7.68 4.71
C GLU A 232 -12.99 7.05 4.61
N VAL A 233 -12.59 6.23 5.58
CA VAL A 233 -11.26 5.58 5.63
C VAL A 233 -11.19 4.33 4.75
N PHE A 234 -12.19 3.46 4.82
CA PHE A 234 -12.20 2.17 4.13
C PHE A 234 -12.98 2.21 2.81
N GLY A 235 -13.90 3.16 2.61
CA GLY A 235 -14.77 3.12 1.42
C GLY A 235 -15.41 1.75 1.23
N LEU A 236 -15.42 1.24 -0.01
CA LEU A 236 -15.85 -0.13 -0.31
C LEU A 236 -14.66 -1.08 -0.53
N HIS A 237 -13.51 -0.84 0.12
CA HIS A 237 -12.31 -1.67 0.03
C HIS A 237 -11.46 -1.49 1.30
N THR A 238 -11.31 -2.53 2.13
CA THR A 238 -10.63 -2.39 3.43
C THR A 238 -9.23 -1.75 3.35
N ALA A 239 -8.47 -2.04 2.29
CA ALA A 239 -7.22 -1.37 1.99
C ALA A 239 -7.07 -1.25 0.47
N ARG A 240 -6.31 -0.24 0.03
CA ARG A 240 -5.89 -0.12 -1.37
C ARG A 240 -4.83 -1.18 -1.66
N LEU A 241 -5.02 -1.99 -2.69
CA LEU A 241 -4.02 -2.99 -3.08
C LEU A 241 -2.88 -2.32 -3.86
N ASP A 242 -1.67 -2.23 -3.30
CA ASP A 242 -0.49 -1.76 -4.03
C ASP A 242 -0.02 -2.84 -4.99
N LEU A 243 0.45 -2.41 -6.17
CA LEU A 243 1.05 -3.31 -7.15
C LEU A 243 2.56 -3.12 -7.09
N ARG A 244 3.35 -4.19 -7.19
CA ARG A 244 4.80 -4.07 -7.23
C ARG A 244 5.41 -5.06 -8.23
N GLN A 245 6.27 -4.58 -9.11
CA GLN A 245 7.02 -5.41 -10.07
C GLN A 245 8.45 -4.88 -10.25
N ASP A 246 9.39 -5.75 -10.62
CA ASP A 246 10.78 -5.40 -10.96
C ASP A 246 10.85 -4.76 -12.36
N SER A 247 11.60 -3.66 -12.49
CA SER A 247 11.79 -2.91 -13.75
C SER A 247 12.21 -3.81 -14.92
N ALA A 248 13.00 -4.86 -14.65
CA ALA A 248 13.43 -5.80 -15.67
C ALA A 248 12.28 -6.58 -16.33
N ILE A 249 11.16 -6.77 -15.63
CA ILE A 249 9.98 -7.45 -16.19
C ILE A 249 9.24 -6.52 -17.16
N HIS A 250 9.12 -5.22 -16.84
CA HIS A 250 8.58 -4.23 -17.81
C HIS A 250 9.45 -4.19 -19.06
N ASN A 251 10.77 -4.27 -18.86
CA ASN A 251 11.73 -4.31 -19.95
C ASN A 251 11.54 -5.54 -20.86
N GLN A 252 11.31 -6.71 -20.28
CA GLN A 252 10.98 -7.93 -21.03
C GLN A 252 9.68 -7.80 -21.81
N VAL A 253 8.61 -7.31 -21.17
CA VAL A 253 7.30 -7.14 -21.81
C VAL A 253 7.39 -6.21 -23.01
N LEU A 254 7.97 -5.02 -22.83
CA LEU A 254 8.09 -4.04 -23.90
C LEU A 254 9.05 -4.48 -25.00
N THR A 255 10.07 -5.31 -24.70
CA THR A 255 11.01 -5.77 -25.73
C THR A 255 10.31 -6.65 -26.74
N GLU A 256 9.50 -7.59 -26.24
CA GLU A 256 8.72 -8.49 -27.08
C GLU A 256 7.61 -7.73 -27.83
N LEU A 257 6.91 -6.81 -27.16
CA LEU A 257 5.91 -5.96 -27.80
C LEU A 257 6.51 -5.09 -28.91
N PHE A 258 7.63 -4.42 -28.65
CA PHE A 258 8.26 -3.54 -29.63
C PHE A 258 8.81 -4.31 -30.82
N ALA A 259 9.34 -5.52 -30.61
CA ALA A 259 9.77 -6.39 -31.71
C ALA A 259 8.57 -6.88 -32.54
N GLY A 260 7.47 -7.31 -31.90
CA GLY A 260 6.29 -7.81 -32.61
C GLY A 260 5.41 -6.73 -33.26
N LEU A 261 5.56 -5.47 -32.83
CA LEU A 261 4.91 -4.30 -33.41
C LEU A 261 5.81 -3.54 -34.41
N ASP A 262 7.01 -4.07 -34.69
CA ASP A 262 8.02 -3.44 -35.57
C ASP A 262 8.40 -2.00 -35.16
N ILE A 263 8.40 -1.73 -33.85
CA ILE A 263 8.79 -0.45 -33.26
C ILE A 263 10.31 -0.41 -33.05
N HIS A 264 10.86 -1.42 -32.38
CA HIS A 264 12.29 -1.51 -32.13
C HIS A 264 12.71 -2.95 -31.77
N PRO A 265 13.77 -3.52 -32.38
CA PRO A 265 14.14 -4.92 -32.20
C PRO A 265 14.79 -5.24 -30.84
N ASN A 266 15.47 -4.28 -30.21
CA ASN A 266 16.08 -4.45 -28.89
C ASN A 266 16.24 -3.10 -28.16
N TYR A 267 15.15 -2.55 -27.63
CA TYR A 267 15.20 -1.21 -27.04
C TYR A 267 15.96 -1.17 -25.70
N VAL A 268 16.09 -2.31 -25.01
CA VAL A 268 16.87 -2.42 -23.76
C VAL A 268 18.37 -2.19 -24.02
N GLY A 269 18.84 -2.37 -25.26
CA GLY A 269 20.20 -2.03 -25.66
C GLY A 269 20.47 -0.53 -25.83
N LEU A 270 19.42 0.30 -25.82
CA LEU A 270 19.55 1.75 -25.90
C LEU A 270 20.04 2.35 -24.58
N THR A 271 20.69 3.52 -24.64
CA THR A 271 21.02 4.30 -23.45
C THR A 271 19.74 4.82 -22.78
N PRO A 272 19.76 5.14 -21.47
CA PRO A 272 18.58 5.68 -20.78
C PRO A 272 17.98 6.92 -21.46
N ALA A 273 18.82 7.80 -22.02
CA ALA A 273 18.36 8.99 -22.75
C ALA A 273 17.62 8.63 -24.06
N GLU A 274 18.14 7.65 -24.82
CA GLU A 274 17.50 7.14 -26.04
C GLU A 274 16.18 6.42 -25.72
N GLN A 275 16.11 5.68 -24.61
CA GLN A 275 14.86 5.06 -24.15
C GLN A 275 13.81 6.12 -23.79
N VAL A 276 14.20 7.18 -23.07
CA VAL A 276 13.30 8.31 -22.76
C VAL A 276 12.81 8.97 -24.05
N ALA A 277 13.68 9.19 -25.04
CA ALA A 277 13.30 9.76 -26.33
C ALA A 277 12.29 8.87 -27.08
N LEU A 278 12.54 7.55 -27.14
CA LEU A 278 11.61 6.59 -27.73
C LEU A 278 10.25 6.60 -27.03
N PHE A 279 10.23 6.58 -25.69
CA PHE A 279 8.98 6.65 -24.94
C PHE A 279 8.25 7.98 -25.13
N THR A 280 8.98 9.09 -25.29
CA THR A 280 8.39 10.40 -25.60
C THR A 280 7.63 10.36 -26.93
N GLU A 281 8.22 9.75 -27.95
CA GLU A 281 7.59 9.56 -29.25
C GLU A 281 6.35 8.67 -29.14
N LEU A 282 6.47 7.49 -28.53
CA LEU A 282 5.37 6.51 -28.41
C LEU A 282 4.19 7.03 -27.58
N LEU A 283 4.44 7.83 -26.54
CA LEU A 283 3.38 8.47 -25.74
C LEU A 283 2.64 9.57 -26.52
N SER A 284 3.18 10.02 -27.65
CA SER A 284 2.55 11.00 -28.55
C SER A 284 1.79 10.33 -29.70
N GLN A 285 1.94 9.02 -29.88
CA GLN A 285 1.29 8.24 -30.92
C GLN A 285 -0.02 7.61 -30.41
N PRO A 286 -0.98 7.27 -31.31
CA PRO A 286 -2.14 6.50 -30.94
C PRO A 286 -1.77 5.14 -30.33
N ILE A 287 -2.62 4.66 -29.42
CA ILE A 287 -2.46 3.34 -28.80
C ILE A 287 -2.47 2.25 -29.88
N PRO A 288 -1.47 1.35 -29.94
CA PRO A 288 -1.44 0.26 -30.90
C PRO A 288 -2.55 -0.77 -30.62
N ASP A 289 -2.94 -1.53 -31.64
CA ASP A 289 -3.88 -2.64 -31.45
C ASP A 289 -3.18 -3.81 -30.72
N LEU A 290 -3.55 -4.00 -29.46
CA LEU A 290 -3.05 -5.06 -28.60
C LEU A 290 -3.98 -6.27 -28.51
N SER A 291 -5.10 -6.31 -29.26
CA SER A 291 -6.10 -7.38 -29.15
C SER A 291 -5.51 -8.78 -29.40
N GLY A 292 -4.64 -8.93 -30.39
CA GLY A 292 -3.93 -10.18 -30.68
C GLY A 292 -2.90 -10.61 -29.63
N TRP A 293 -2.53 -9.73 -28.69
CA TRP A 293 -1.59 -10.03 -27.61
C TRP A 293 -2.27 -10.51 -26.33
N LEU A 294 -3.60 -10.51 -26.32
CA LEU A 294 -4.44 -10.72 -25.15
C LEU A 294 -5.28 -12.01 -25.24
N ASP A 295 -5.12 -12.80 -26.30
CA ASP A 295 -5.90 -14.02 -26.51
C ASP A 295 -5.50 -15.13 -25.52
N PRO A 296 -6.37 -15.47 -24.53
CA PRO A 296 -6.08 -16.51 -23.56
C PRO A 296 -6.28 -17.94 -24.12
N THR A 297 -6.87 -18.08 -25.31
CA THR A 297 -7.23 -19.38 -25.89
C THR A 297 -6.04 -20.10 -26.53
N GLY A 298 -4.95 -19.37 -26.81
CA GLY A 298 -3.79 -19.90 -27.54
C GLY A 298 -4.13 -20.33 -28.97
N ALA A 299 -5.29 -19.89 -29.50
CA ALA A 299 -5.63 -20.07 -30.90
C ALA A 299 -4.55 -19.39 -31.74
N ALA A 300 -4.13 -20.06 -32.82
CA ALA A 300 -3.12 -19.49 -33.71
C ALA A 300 -3.62 -18.14 -34.23
N ASP A 301 -2.82 -17.09 -34.02
CA ASP A 301 -3.11 -15.76 -34.54
C ASP A 301 -3.33 -15.87 -36.06
N PRO A 302 -4.50 -15.49 -36.60
CA PRO A 302 -4.77 -15.54 -38.04
C PRO A 302 -3.82 -14.64 -38.86
N THR A 303 -3.07 -13.74 -38.21
CA THR A 303 -2.02 -12.92 -38.83
C THR A 303 -0.64 -13.57 -38.87
N GLY A 304 -0.47 -14.77 -38.28
CA GLY A 304 0.78 -15.54 -38.30
C GLY A 304 1.84 -15.09 -37.29
N ARG A 305 1.49 -14.25 -36.31
CA ARG A 305 2.38 -13.87 -35.21
C ARG A 305 2.62 -15.04 -34.25
N ALA A 306 3.81 -15.08 -33.66
CA ALA A 306 4.11 -16.03 -32.60
C ALA A 306 3.27 -15.73 -31.35
N ASN A 307 2.84 -16.77 -30.64
CA ASN A 307 2.09 -16.59 -29.39
C ASN A 307 2.91 -15.79 -28.38
N PRO A 308 2.33 -14.76 -27.73
CA PRO A 308 3.04 -13.98 -26.73
C PRO A 308 3.57 -14.84 -25.59
N SER A 309 4.74 -14.50 -25.06
CA SER A 309 5.30 -15.20 -23.91
C SER A 309 4.41 -15.06 -22.67
N ALA A 310 4.53 -16.00 -21.73
CA ALA A 310 3.78 -15.96 -20.48
C ALA A 310 4.01 -14.65 -19.69
N VAL A 311 5.19 -14.02 -19.83
CA VAL A 311 5.52 -12.75 -19.16
C VAL A 311 4.73 -11.59 -19.79
N VAL A 312 4.61 -11.55 -21.12
CA VAL A 312 3.79 -10.54 -21.82
C VAL A 312 2.31 -10.73 -21.50
N GLN A 313 1.81 -11.96 -21.60
CA GLN A 313 0.40 -12.27 -21.30
C GLN A 313 0.03 -11.84 -19.87
N GLU A 314 0.85 -12.21 -18.89
CA GLU A 314 0.62 -11.86 -17.49
C GLU A 314 0.73 -10.34 -17.24
N GLY A 315 1.70 -9.67 -17.88
CA GLY A 315 1.87 -8.22 -17.79
C GLY A 315 0.65 -7.46 -18.32
N LEU A 316 0.18 -7.80 -19.52
CA LEU A 316 -0.99 -7.18 -20.13
C LEU A 316 -2.29 -7.52 -19.39
N ALA A 317 -2.46 -8.78 -18.95
CA ALA A 317 -3.61 -9.21 -18.17
C ALA A 317 -3.75 -8.41 -16.86
N LEU A 318 -2.64 -8.12 -16.16
CA LEU A 318 -2.65 -7.27 -14.98
C LEU A 318 -3.23 -5.89 -15.31
N PHE A 319 -2.71 -5.20 -16.33
CA PHE A 319 -3.18 -3.86 -16.65
C PHE A 319 -4.65 -3.84 -17.09
N GLN A 320 -5.16 -4.91 -17.72
CA GLN A 320 -6.59 -5.07 -17.98
C GLN A 320 -7.42 -5.21 -16.70
N VAL A 321 -6.96 -6.01 -15.73
CA VAL A 321 -7.63 -6.15 -14.43
C VAL A 321 -7.69 -4.80 -13.72
N LEU A 322 -6.59 -4.03 -13.73
CA LEU A 322 -6.54 -2.69 -13.15
C LEU A 322 -7.52 -1.74 -13.84
N ARG A 323 -7.54 -1.72 -15.18
CA ARG A 323 -8.47 -0.88 -15.94
C ARG A 323 -9.93 -1.20 -15.58
N ARG A 324 -10.31 -2.49 -15.62
CA ARG A 324 -11.67 -2.92 -15.26
C ARG A 324 -12.01 -2.59 -13.81
N ALA A 325 -11.07 -2.76 -12.88
CA ALA A 325 -11.27 -2.41 -11.49
C ALA A 325 -11.57 -0.91 -11.32
N ALA A 326 -10.82 -0.04 -12.00
CA ALA A 326 -11.02 1.41 -11.96
C ALA A 326 -12.32 1.85 -12.64
N GLU A 327 -12.66 1.29 -13.80
CA GLU A 327 -13.92 1.55 -14.51
C GLU A 327 -15.14 1.14 -13.68
N LEU A 328 -15.06 0.02 -12.97
CA LEU A 328 -16.19 -0.54 -12.24
C LEU A 328 -16.36 0.06 -10.84
N TYR A 329 -15.27 0.20 -10.09
CA TYR A 329 -15.29 0.51 -8.66
C TYR A 329 -14.59 1.82 -8.29
N GLY A 330 -14.00 2.50 -9.28
CA GLY A 330 -13.25 3.73 -9.11
C GLY A 330 -11.77 3.49 -8.79
N PRO A 331 -10.94 4.54 -8.87
CA PRO A 331 -9.49 4.44 -8.72
C PRO A 331 -9.03 4.11 -7.30
N GLU A 332 -9.91 4.25 -6.32
CA GLU A 332 -9.57 4.07 -4.91
C GLU A 332 -9.24 2.61 -4.55
N ILE A 333 -9.67 1.65 -5.35
CA ILE A 333 -9.59 0.22 -5.02
C ILE A 333 -8.15 -0.33 -4.98
N TYR A 334 -7.21 0.31 -5.68
CA TYR A 334 -5.80 -0.06 -5.69
C TYR A 334 -4.90 1.16 -5.42
N GLY A 335 -3.69 0.88 -4.94
CA GLY A 335 -2.69 1.87 -4.56
C GLY A 335 -1.71 2.17 -5.70
N PRO A 336 -0.52 2.72 -5.39
CA PRO A 336 0.50 2.94 -6.40
C PRO A 336 0.98 1.64 -7.06
N TYR A 337 1.42 1.77 -8.31
CA TYR A 337 2.25 0.82 -9.01
C TYR A 337 3.71 1.10 -8.68
N ILE A 338 4.34 0.21 -7.91
CA ILE A 338 5.69 0.32 -7.39
C ILE A 338 6.67 -0.40 -8.32
N ILE A 339 7.73 0.29 -8.71
CA ILE A 339 8.75 -0.23 -9.63
C ILE A 339 10.01 -0.54 -8.84
N SER A 340 10.23 -1.83 -8.55
CA SER A 340 11.44 -2.29 -7.85
C SER A 340 12.65 -2.12 -8.77
N MET A 341 13.83 -1.91 -8.18
CA MET A 341 15.07 -1.69 -8.92
C MET A 341 14.92 -0.58 -9.97
N SER A 342 14.31 0.55 -9.60
CA SER A 342 14.24 1.75 -10.45
C SER A 342 15.62 2.40 -10.54
N ARG A 343 16.16 2.52 -11.76
CA ARG A 343 17.52 3.03 -12.02
C ARG A 343 17.53 4.34 -12.77
N SER A 344 16.48 4.62 -13.54
CA SER A 344 16.38 5.83 -14.35
C SER A 344 14.94 6.24 -14.63
N ALA A 345 14.76 7.41 -15.24
CA ALA A 345 13.44 7.89 -15.68
C ALA A 345 12.78 6.94 -16.69
N ALA A 346 13.57 6.21 -17.48
CA ALA A 346 13.06 5.24 -18.46
C ALA A 346 12.23 4.13 -17.81
N ASP A 347 12.59 3.68 -16.60
CA ASP A 347 11.85 2.63 -15.88
C ASP A 347 10.43 3.09 -15.51
N VAL A 348 10.30 4.35 -15.10
CA VAL A 348 8.99 4.96 -14.78
C VAL A 348 8.18 5.20 -16.05
N LEU A 349 8.81 5.68 -17.12
CA LEU A 349 8.16 5.91 -18.41
C LEU A 349 7.70 4.61 -19.07
N ALA A 350 8.41 3.50 -18.87
CA ALA A 350 7.98 2.18 -19.34
C ALA A 350 6.62 1.78 -18.74
N VAL A 351 6.42 1.98 -17.44
CA VAL A 351 5.13 1.72 -16.78
C VAL A 351 4.07 2.74 -17.18
N LEU A 352 4.45 4.02 -17.36
CA LEU A 352 3.53 5.03 -17.88
C LEU A 352 3.02 4.67 -19.28
N LEU A 353 3.89 4.17 -20.16
CA LEU A 353 3.54 3.71 -21.50
C LEU A 353 2.59 2.51 -21.46
N LEU A 354 2.89 1.49 -20.64
CA LEU A 354 1.99 0.33 -20.47
C LEU A 354 0.63 0.76 -19.91
N GLY A 355 0.61 1.71 -18.97
CA GLY A 355 -0.61 2.33 -18.45
C GLY A 355 -1.40 3.07 -19.54
N TYR A 356 -0.72 3.87 -20.35
CA TYR A 356 -1.31 4.62 -21.46
C TYR A 356 -1.92 3.66 -22.49
N TRP A 357 -1.16 2.66 -22.94
CA TRP A 357 -1.64 1.65 -23.89
C TRP A 357 -2.79 0.80 -23.35
N SER A 358 -2.88 0.66 -22.03
CA SER A 358 -4.00 -0.02 -21.37
C SER A 358 -5.20 0.90 -21.09
N GLY A 359 -5.08 2.20 -21.38
CA GLY A 359 -6.15 3.18 -21.17
C GLY A 359 -6.32 3.63 -19.71
N LEU A 360 -5.31 3.42 -18.85
CA LEU A 360 -5.31 3.82 -17.44
C LEU A 360 -4.87 5.26 -17.20
N CYS A 361 -4.11 5.84 -18.14
CA CYS A 361 -3.63 7.20 -18.01
C CYS A 361 -3.53 7.97 -19.33
N LEU A 362 -3.28 9.29 -19.23
CA LEU A 362 -2.97 10.21 -20.34
C LEU A 362 -3.99 10.32 -21.48
N ARG A 363 -5.21 9.82 -21.27
CA ARG A 363 -6.36 10.08 -22.16
C ARG A 363 -6.78 11.54 -22.08
N GLU A 364 -7.24 12.17 -23.16
CA GLU A 364 -7.56 13.61 -23.16
C GLU A 364 -8.56 14.00 -22.07
N ASP A 365 -9.79 13.47 -22.16
CA ASP A 365 -10.87 13.69 -21.19
C ASP A 365 -11.05 12.52 -20.21
N GLY A 366 -10.10 11.59 -20.19
CA GLY A 366 -10.15 10.43 -19.31
C GLY A 366 -9.59 10.72 -17.92
N PRO A 367 -10.10 9.98 -16.90
CA PRO A 367 -9.53 10.02 -15.56
C PRO A 367 -8.10 9.45 -15.54
N GLU A 368 -7.34 9.85 -14.53
CA GLU A 368 -5.98 9.36 -14.30
C GLU A 368 -6.01 8.32 -13.18
N TRP A 369 -5.99 7.05 -13.55
CA TRP A 369 -6.18 5.93 -12.64
C TRP A 369 -4.88 5.23 -12.25
N LEU A 370 -3.76 5.63 -12.82
CA LEU A 370 -2.44 5.09 -12.48
C LEU A 370 -1.72 6.08 -11.57
N THR A 371 -1.09 5.59 -10.52
CA THR A 371 -0.10 6.35 -9.74
C THR A 371 1.16 5.52 -9.70
N ILE A 372 2.31 6.09 -10.04
CA ILE A 372 3.57 5.34 -10.20
C ILE A 372 4.53 5.74 -9.09
N SER A 373 5.13 4.75 -8.43
CA SER A 373 6.12 4.95 -7.37
C SER A 373 7.44 4.27 -7.73
N PRO A 374 8.48 4.99 -8.15
CA PRO A 374 9.81 4.39 -8.25
C PRO A 374 10.29 3.94 -6.86
N LEU A 375 10.96 2.80 -6.81
CA LEU A 375 11.61 2.27 -5.62
C LEU A 375 13.13 2.23 -5.85
N PHE A 376 13.85 3.09 -5.13
CA PHE A 376 15.32 3.16 -5.14
C PHE A 376 15.88 2.27 -4.01
N GLU A 377 16.67 1.25 -4.37
CA GLU A 377 17.06 0.15 -3.46
C GLU A 377 18.57 0.05 -3.23
N THR A 378 19.41 0.46 -4.18
CA THR A 378 20.88 0.42 -4.03
C THR A 378 21.46 1.81 -3.77
N ARG A 379 22.73 1.87 -3.34
CA ARG A 379 23.45 3.15 -3.18
C ARG A 379 23.45 3.96 -4.48
N ALA A 380 23.74 3.29 -5.60
CA ALA A 380 23.75 3.93 -6.92
C ALA A 380 22.38 4.49 -7.30
N ASP A 381 21.30 3.75 -7.02
CA ASP A 381 19.93 4.19 -7.31
C ASP A 381 19.54 5.40 -6.43
N LEU A 382 19.92 5.39 -5.15
CA LEU A 382 19.67 6.50 -4.23
C LEU A 382 20.43 7.77 -4.64
N ASP A 383 21.65 7.63 -5.17
CA ASP A 383 22.41 8.75 -5.70
C ASP A 383 21.83 9.29 -7.01
N ALA A 384 21.39 8.41 -7.92
CA ALA A 384 20.74 8.79 -9.18
C ALA A 384 19.28 9.27 -9.03
N SER A 385 18.68 9.10 -7.84
CA SER A 385 17.26 9.37 -7.61
C SER A 385 16.85 10.81 -7.93
N THR A 386 17.70 11.79 -7.62
CA THR A 386 17.42 13.21 -7.86
C THR A 386 17.36 13.52 -9.36
N GLU A 387 18.39 13.12 -10.12
CA GLU A 387 18.43 13.29 -11.57
C GLU A 387 17.27 12.56 -12.27
N THR A 388 16.97 11.35 -11.81
CA THR A 388 15.83 10.56 -12.31
C THR A 388 14.52 11.31 -12.13
N MET A 389 14.25 11.85 -10.94
CA MET A 389 13.01 12.56 -10.67
C MET A 389 12.95 13.92 -11.37
N THR A 390 14.05 14.67 -11.47
CA THR A 390 14.11 15.91 -12.26
C THR A 390 13.76 15.63 -13.73
N THR A 391 14.38 14.61 -14.33
CA THR A 391 14.08 14.20 -15.72
C THR A 391 12.59 13.90 -15.90
N LEU A 392 11.98 13.20 -14.95
CA LEU A 392 10.54 12.92 -14.97
C LEU A 392 9.70 14.19 -14.81
N PHE A 393 10.03 15.06 -13.85
CA PHE A 393 9.28 16.29 -13.60
C PHE A 393 9.39 17.31 -14.73
N GLU A 394 10.39 17.20 -15.60
CA GLU A 394 10.56 18.00 -16.80
C GLU A 394 9.96 17.35 -18.05
N HIS A 395 9.79 16.02 -18.05
CA HIS A 395 9.23 15.27 -19.18
C HIS A 395 7.77 15.68 -19.49
N PRO A 396 7.43 16.04 -20.74
CA PRO A 396 6.15 16.67 -21.08
C PRO A 396 4.93 15.80 -20.73
N HIS A 397 4.97 14.50 -21.03
CA HIS A 397 3.87 13.59 -20.73
C HIS A 397 3.76 13.28 -19.24
N TYR A 398 4.88 13.26 -18.51
CA TYR A 398 4.85 12.97 -17.08
C TYR A 398 4.38 14.19 -16.27
N ARG A 399 4.68 15.41 -16.74
CA ARG A 399 4.05 16.63 -16.21
C ARG A 399 2.55 16.61 -16.36
N ARG A 400 2.04 16.27 -17.55
CA ARG A 400 0.60 16.10 -17.79
C ARG A 400 -0.01 15.05 -16.87
N HIS A 401 0.72 13.94 -16.66
CA HIS A 401 0.33 12.90 -15.71
C HIS A 401 0.19 13.45 -14.28
N LEU A 402 1.23 14.13 -13.80
CA LEU A 402 1.27 14.76 -12.49
C LEU A 402 0.15 15.78 -12.30
N ASP A 403 -0.13 16.63 -13.29
CA ASP A 403 -1.20 17.62 -13.20
C ASP A 403 -2.57 16.96 -12.98
N LYS A 404 -2.80 15.77 -13.55
CA LYS A 404 -4.03 14.99 -13.33
C LYS A 404 -4.08 14.29 -11.96
N VAL A 405 -2.94 13.98 -11.35
CA VAL A 405 -2.85 13.44 -9.97
C VAL A 405 -2.48 14.50 -8.93
N LYS A 406 -2.91 15.76 -9.14
CA LYS A 406 -2.74 16.88 -8.20
C LYS A 406 -1.28 17.18 -7.85
N ARG A 407 -0.37 16.86 -8.76
CA ARG A 407 1.09 16.96 -8.63
C ARG A 407 1.61 16.21 -7.40
N GLU A 408 0.95 15.13 -7.01
CA GLU A 408 1.38 14.26 -5.91
C GLU A 408 2.30 13.17 -6.46
N GLN A 409 3.48 12.99 -5.83
CA GLN A 409 4.44 11.96 -6.19
C GLN A 409 4.78 11.09 -4.98
N ILE A 410 4.54 9.79 -5.09
CA ILE A 410 4.99 8.82 -4.11
C ILE A 410 6.37 8.30 -4.55
N ILE A 411 7.36 8.35 -3.67
CA ILE A 411 8.70 7.79 -3.94
C ILE A 411 9.02 6.79 -2.84
N MET A 412 9.29 5.55 -3.23
CA MET A 412 9.63 4.50 -2.28
C MET A 412 11.15 4.39 -2.09
N ILE A 413 11.57 4.20 -0.85
CA ILE A 413 12.98 4.03 -0.48
C ILE A 413 13.20 2.69 0.23
N GLY A 414 14.17 1.92 -0.26
CA GLY A 414 14.38 0.52 0.10
C GLY A 414 15.43 0.29 1.18
N TYR A 415 15.07 0.41 2.45
CA TYR A 415 16.02 0.23 3.57
C TYR A 415 16.76 -1.11 3.61
N SER A 416 16.04 -2.23 3.42
CA SER A 416 16.63 -3.57 3.62
C SER A 416 17.58 -3.96 2.50
N ASP A 417 17.26 -3.57 1.27
CA ASP A 417 18.12 -3.81 0.12
C ASP A 417 19.32 -2.85 0.11
N SER A 418 19.15 -1.57 0.49
CA SER A 418 20.29 -0.66 0.66
C SER A 418 21.21 -1.12 1.78
N ASN A 419 20.66 -1.63 2.89
CA ASN A 419 21.45 -2.22 3.97
C ASN A 419 22.22 -3.47 3.51
N LYS A 420 21.61 -4.32 2.69
CA LYS A 420 22.29 -5.48 2.09
C LYS A 420 23.41 -5.05 1.14
N ASP A 421 23.22 -3.96 0.41
CA ASP A 421 24.18 -3.40 -0.54
C ASP A 421 25.37 -2.72 0.13
N ALA A 422 25.11 -1.77 1.04
CA ALA A 422 26.10 -0.86 1.59
C ALA A 422 26.43 -1.05 3.08
N GLY A 423 25.67 -1.86 3.81
CA GLY A 423 25.80 -2.03 5.25
C GLY A 423 25.08 -0.94 6.06
N TYR A 424 24.88 -1.19 7.35
CA TYR A 424 23.89 -0.47 8.17
C TYR A 424 24.12 1.04 8.23
N LEU A 425 25.33 1.47 8.61
CA LEU A 425 25.61 2.89 8.82
C LEU A 425 25.57 3.68 7.52
N ALA A 426 26.24 3.17 6.49
CA ALA A 426 26.31 3.80 5.17
C ALA A 426 24.91 3.92 4.56
N ALA A 427 24.14 2.83 4.53
CA ALA A 427 22.80 2.83 3.96
C ALA A 427 21.84 3.81 4.68
N ASN A 428 21.84 3.85 6.01
CA ASN A 428 20.97 4.80 6.73
C ASN A 428 21.37 6.26 6.48
N TRP A 429 22.67 6.53 6.33
CA TRP A 429 23.15 7.88 6.03
C TRP A 429 22.86 8.30 4.58
N GLU A 430 23.04 7.40 3.62
CA GLU A 430 22.66 7.60 2.21
C GLU A 430 21.16 7.83 2.07
N LEU A 431 20.33 7.04 2.77
CA LEU A 431 18.88 7.24 2.79
C LEU A 431 18.49 8.58 3.42
N PHE A 432 19.19 9.05 4.45
CA PHE A 432 18.94 10.37 5.03
C PHE A 432 19.21 11.47 4.00
N GLN A 433 20.37 11.43 3.34
CA GLN A 433 20.77 12.41 2.33
C GLN A 433 19.88 12.36 1.08
N ALA A 434 19.52 11.18 0.59
CA ALA A 434 18.64 11.02 -0.56
C ALA A 434 17.26 11.61 -0.28
N GLN A 435 16.71 11.42 0.92
CA GLN A 435 15.43 12.02 1.30
C GLN A 435 15.48 13.55 1.35
N GLU A 436 16.57 14.14 1.86
CA GLU A 436 16.77 15.61 1.81
C GLU A 436 16.76 16.11 0.36
N ARG A 437 17.58 15.50 -0.50
CA ARG A 437 17.70 15.89 -1.92
C ARG A 437 16.37 15.71 -2.67
N LEU A 438 15.65 14.62 -2.43
CA LEU A 438 14.34 14.37 -3.05
C LEU A 438 13.28 15.36 -2.58
N ALA A 439 13.26 15.70 -1.28
CA ALA A 439 12.34 16.71 -0.75
C ALA A 439 12.59 18.09 -1.40
N GLU A 440 13.85 18.49 -1.50
CA GLU A 440 14.24 19.73 -2.17
C GLU A 440 13.87 19.71 -3.66
N THR A 441 14.17 18.62 -4.36
CA THR A 441 13.84 18.46 -5.79
C THR A 441 12.33 18.57 -6.02
N CYS A 442 11.52 17.88 -5.22
CA CYS A 442 10.06 17.97 -5.33
C CYS A 442 9.57 19.40 -5.06
N GLN A 443 10.15 20.10 -4.08
CA GLN A 443 9.82 21.50 -3.81
C GLN A 443 10.16 22.41 -4.99
N GLN A 444 11.35 22.28 -5.59
CA GLN A 444 11.79 23.08 -6.74
C GLN A 444 10.85 22.91 -7.95
N HIS A 445 10.30 21.71 -8.15
CA HIS A 445 9.37 21.41 -9.24
C HIS A 445 7.88 21.55 -8.83
N ALA A 446 7.55 22.10 -7.66
CA ALA A 446 6.18 22.22 -7.14
C ALA A 446 5.40 20.88 -7.18
N VAL A 447 6.06 19.80 -6.76
CA VAL A 447 5.50 18.45 -6.62
C VAL A 447 5.34 18.14 -5.13
N GLN A 448 4.18 17.63 -4.75
CA GLN A 448 3.91 17.20 -3.38
C GLN A 448 4.46 15.80 -3.15
N LEU A 449 5.62 15.71 -2.50
CA LEU A 449 6.27 14.45 -2.14
C LEU A 449 5.48 13.68 -1.08
N THR A 450 5.38 12.37 -1.25
CA THR A 450 5.11 11.41 -0.17
C THR A 450 6.16 10.32 -0.21
N LEU A 451 7.02 10.27 0.81
CA LEU A 451 7.97 9.17 0.93
C LEU A 451 7.27 7.91 1.42
N PHE A 452 7.54 6.81 0.71
CA PHE A 452 7.11 5.48 1.06
C PHE A 452 8.29 4.70 1.65
N HIS A 453 8.28 4.52 2.96
CA HIS A 453 9.31 3.82 3.69
C HIS A 453 9.04 2.31 3.68
N GLY A 454 9.94 1.53 3.06
CA GLY A 454 9.90 0.07 3.05
C GLY A 454 10.20 -0.61 4.39
N ARG A 455 10.03 0.09 5.53
CA ARG A 455 10.47 -0.32 6.87
C ARG A 455 9.44 0.03 7.93
N GLY A 456 9.05 -0.97 8.72
CA GLY A 456 8.13 -0.82 9.85
C GLY A 456 8.70 -1.15 11.23
N GLY A 457 9.57 -2.16 11.42
CA GLY A 457 9.67 -2.82 12.74
C GLY A 457 11.06 -3.00 13.37
N THR A 458 11.88 -3.89 12.82
CA THR A 458 12.93 -4.57 13.60
C THR A 458 14.34 -4.02 13.41
N ILE A 459 15.15 -3.97 14.48
CA ILE A 459 16.56 -3.50 14.48
C ILE A 459 17.40 -4.19 13.38
N ALA A 460 17.18 -5.49 13.15
CA ALA A 460 17.86 -6.29 12.12
C ALA A 460 17.63 -5.81 10.68
N ARG A 461 16.60 -4.99 10.44
CA ARG A 461 16.30 -4.31 9.18
C ARG A 461 16.38 -2.80 9.29
N GLY A 462 17.14 -2.30 10.27
CA GLY A 462 17.24 -0.88 10.56
C GLY A 462 16.44 -0.43 11.78
N GLY A 463 15.28 -1.05 12.07
CA GLY A 463 14.10 -0.63 12.86
C GLY A 463 14.30 -0.07 14.27
N GLY A 464 13.37 0.80 14.68
CA GLY A 464 13.22 1.36 16.02
C GLY A 464 11.77 1.82 16.24
N PRO A 465 11.40 2.34 17.43
CA PRO A 465 10.04 2.78 17.70
C PRO A 465 9.52 3.78 16.65
N ALA A 466 8.38 3.48 16.02
CA ALA A 466 7.88 4.20 14.85
C ALA A 466 7.81 5.72 15.07
N ASN A 467 7.27 6.16 16.21
CA ASN A 467 7.20 7.57 16.57
C ASN A 467 8.55 8.29 16.53
N ARG A 468 9.59 7.71 17.14
CA ARG A 468 10.93 8.30 17.17
C ARG A 468 11.58 8.27 15.78
N ALA A 469 11.35 7.21 15.02
CA ALA A 469 11.87 7.10 13.65
C ALA A 469 11.26 8.16 12.72
N ILE A 470 9.95 8.43 12.83
CA ILE A 470 9.27 9.46 12.05
C ILE A 470 9.77 10.86 12.45
N LEU A 471 9.88 11.13 13.75
CA LEU A 471 10.40 12.42 14.25
C LEU A 471 11.84 12.71 13.84
N ALA A 472 12.63 11.67 13.56
CA ALA A 472 14.03 11.79 13.15
C ALA A 472 14.22 11.90 11.62
N GLN A 473 13.13 11.89 10.83
CA GLN A 473 13.25 12.05 9.38
C GLN A 473 13.74 13.45 9.01
N PRO A 474 14.40 13.61 7.85
CA PRO A 474 14.91 14.91 7.41
C PRO A 474 13.83 15.98 7.29
N ALA A 475 14.25 17.24 7.39
CA ALA A 475 13.36 18.38 7.20
C ALA A 475 12.72 18.34 5.80
N GLY A 476 11.42 18.65 5.72
CA GLY A 476 10.68 18.70 4.45
C GLY A 476 10.27 17.33 3.89
N SER A 477 10.70 16.21 4.49
CA SER A 477 10.43 14.87 3.95
C SER A 477 9.05 14.31 4.34
N ILE A 478 8.41 14.88 5.38
CA ILE A 478 7.09 14.49 5.88
C ILE A 478 5.99 15.44 5.39
N ASN A 479 6.05 16.73 5.73
CA ASN A 479 5.09 17.76 5.26
C ASN A 479 3.60 17.32 5.30
N GLY A 480 3.19 16.67 6.38
CA GLY A 480 1.83 16.19 6.66
C GLY A 480 1.53 14.80 6.11
N ARG A 481 2.47 14.15 5.41
CA ARG A 481 2.25 12.88 4.70
C ARG A 481 3.42 11.92 4.91
N ILE A 482 3.09 10.68 5.22
CA ILE A 482 4.07 9.59 5.22
C ILE A 482 3.36 8.31 4.82
N ARG A 483 4.08 7.42 4.14
CA ARG A 483 3.63 6.06 3.91
C ARG A 483 4.66 5.09 4.47
N ILE A 484 4.23 4.11 5.25
CA ILE A 484 5.13 3.18 5.95
C ILE A 484 4.65 1.76 5.71
N THR A 485 5.55 0.85 5.36
CA THR A 485 5.26 -0.58 5.31
C THR A 485 5.25 -1.17 6.72
N GLU A 486 4.09 -1.65 7.17
CA GLU A 486 3.99 -2.52 8.34
C GLU A 486 4.48 -3.93 7.98
N GLN A 487 5.48 -4.44 8.69
CA GLN A 487 6.05 -5.75 8.37
C GLN A 487 5.21 -6.87 8.98
N GLY A 488 5.03 -7.98 8.25
CA GLY A 488 4.21 -9.11 8.70
C GLY A 488 4.59 -9.60 10.10
N GLU A 489 5.89 -9.62 10.42
CA GLU A 489 6.38 -10.05 11.73
C GLU A 489 6.05 -9.11 12.90
N VAL A 490 5.66 -7.85 12.65
CA VAL A 490 5.27 -6.89 13.69
C VAL A 490 3.76 -6.61 13.75
N ILE A 491 2.97 -7.19 12.84
CA ILE A 491 1.53 -6.94 12.79
C ILE A 491 0.88 -7.36 14.11
N GLU A 492 1.20 -8.53 14.65
CA GLU A 492 0.63 -9.00 15.91
C GLU A 492 0.98 -8.09 17.09
N GLU A 493 2.23 -7.60 17.17
CA GLU A 493 2.67 -6.69 18.23
C GLU A 493 1.92 -5.34 18.18
N ARG A 494 1.59 -4.86 16.98
CA ARG A 494 0.98 -3.53 16.78
C ARG A 494 -0.53 -3.57 16.68
N TYR A 495 -1.08 -4.64 16.13
CA TYR A 495 -2.48 -4.77 15.74
C TYR A 495 -3.13 -6.05 16.28
N GLY A 496 -2.48 -6.83 17.15
CA GLY A 496 -3.09 -8.01 17.79
C GLY A 496 -4.11 -7.67 18.89
N GLN A 497 -4.11 -6.43 19.39
CA GLN A 497 -5.10 -5.95 20.37
C GLN A 497 -5.53 -4.53 20.04
N ARG A 498 -6.82 -4.24 20.22
CA ARG A 498 -7.43 -2.95 19.87
C ARG A 498 -6.80 -1.76 20.57
N GLN A 499 -6.51 -1.88 21.87
CA GLN A 499 -5.92 -0.79 22.64
C GLN A 499 -4.48 -0.49 22.18
N ILE A 500 -3.73 -1.53 21.81
CA ILE A 500 -2.37 -1.39 21.27
C ILE A 500 -2.41 -0.77 19.88
N ALA A 501 -3.30 -1.24 19.01
CA ALA A 501 -3.53 -0.70 17.67
C ALA A 501 -3.85 0.80 17.72
N ARG A 502 -4.81 1.19 18.57
CA ARG A 502 -5.15 2.59 18.77
C ARG A 502 -3.94 3.41 19.22
N ARG A 503 -3.20 2.92 20.22
CA ARG A 503 -2.02 3.62 20.76
C ARG A 503 -0.92 3.78 19.70
N HIS A 504 -0.68 2.75 18.90
CA HIS A 504 0.28 2.80 17.80
C HIS A 504 -0.13 3.86 16.76
N LEU A 505 -1.40 3.86 16.34
CA LEU A 505 -1.92 4.87 15.40
C LEU A 505 -1.84 6.29 15.97
N GLU A 506 -2.19 6.51 17.24
CA GLU A 506 -2.01 7.79 17.94
C GLU A 506 -0.56 8.27 17.87
N GLN A 507 0.39 7.36 18.12
CA GLN A 507 1.82 7.66 18.09
C GLN A 507 2.32 8.03 16.70
N VAL A 508 1.81 7.36 15.65
CA VAL A 508 2.12 7.68 14.25
C VAL A 508 1.55 9.05 13.88
N VAL A 509 0.25 9.28 14.13
CA VAL A 509 -0.43 10.56 13.85
C VAL A 509 0.29 11.71 14.55
N HIS A 510 0.59 11.56 15.85
CA HIS A 510 1.35 12.55 16.61
C HIS A 510 2.71 12.84 15.95
N ALA A 511 3.47 11.80 15.59
CA ALA A 511 4.80 11.99 15.02
C ALA A 511 4.76 12.73 13.69
N VAL A 512 3.78 12.42 12.83
CA VAL A 512 3.58 13.11 11.54
C VAL A 512 3.24 14.57 11.77
N LEU A 513 2.28 14.87 12.65
CA LEU A 513 1.90 16.26 12.97
C LEU A 513 3.10 17.06 13.50
N MET A 514 3.86 16.47 14.43
CA MET A 514 5.01 17.13 15.04
C MET A 514 6.17 17.30 14.07
N ALA A 515 6.47 16.31 13.22
CA ALA A 515 7.51 16.41 12.20
C ALA A 515 7.16 17.39 11.08
N SER A 516 5.86 17.70 10.92
CA SER A 516 5.36 18.65 9.90
C SER A 516 5.20 20.07 10.43
N ALA A 517 5.39 20.29 11.73
CA ALA A 517 5.32 21.63 12.32
C ALA A 517 6.51 22.48 11.84
N PRO A 518 6.34 23.80 11.61
CA PRO A 518 7.41 24.65 11.07
C PRO A 518 8.74 24.58 11.86
N ARG A 519 8.67 24.46 13.19
CA ARG A 519 9.85 24.34 14.07
C ARG A 519 10.58 22.99 13.97
N ALA A 520 9.99 21.98 13.35
CA ALA A 520 10.64 20.67 13.20
C ALA A 520 11.80 20.72 12.21
N ALA A 521 11.69 21.54 11.16
CA ALA A 521 12.73 21.70 10.15
C ALA A 521 14.06 22.17 10.76
N GLU A 522 14.01 23.12 11.71
CA GLU A 522 15.19 23.63 12.41
C GLU A 522 15.86 22.57 13.30
N ARG A 523 15.07 21.68 13.91
CA ARG A 523 15.58 20.66 14.84
C ARG A 523 16.31 19.52 14.14
N ASN A 524 15.91 19.19 12.92
CA ASN A 524 16.37 18.00 12.21
C ASN A 524 17.48 18.29 11.20
N GLN A 525 17.97 19.54 11.10
CA GLN A 525 19.14 19.87 10.29
C GLN A 525 20.44 19.52 11.04
N PRO A 526 21.25 18.58 10.54
CA PRO A 526 22.52 18.23 11.16
C PRO A 526 23.52 19.39 11.02
N ARG A 527 24.30 19.64 12.07
CA ARG A 527 25.40 20.62 12.02
C ARG A 527 26.42 20.23 10.93
N PRO A 528 27.07 21.21 10.26
CA PRO A 528 28.02 20.91 9.18
C PRO A 528 29.16 19.96 9.58
N ASP A 529 29.69 20.09 10.79
CA ASP A 529 30.72 19.21 11.34
C ASP A 529 30.22 17.78 11.59
N TRP A 530 28.96 17.62 11.99
CA TRP A 530 28.32 16.30 12.10
C TRP A 530 28.10 15.65 10.73
N ARG A 531 27.73 16.44 9.71
CA ARG A 531 27.58 15.94 8.34
C ARG A 531 28.91 15.42 7.79
N LEU A 532 30.00 16.18 7.98
CA LEU A 532 31.34 15.75 7.59
C LEU A 532 31.77 14.47 8.33
N ALA A 533 31.52 14.41 9.64
CA ALA A 533 31.76 13.21 10.44
C ALA A 533 31.01 11.99 9.90
N MET A 534 29.71 12.14 9.62
CA MET A 534 28.87 11.07 9.11
C MET A 534 29.29 10.61 7.70
N ASN A 535 29.75 11.52 6.83
CA ASN A 535 30.30 11.16 5.52
C ASN A 535 31.53 10.26 5.66
N GLU A 536 32.47 10.61 6.53
CA GLU A 536 33.67 9.80 6.78
C GLU A 536 33.32 8.44 7.40
N LEU A 537 32.47 8.44 8.43
CA LEU A 537 32.01 7.21 9.09
C LEU A 537 31.28 6.26 8.12
N ALA A 538 30.39 6.79 7.27
CA ALA A 538 29.66 6.02 6.28
C ALA A 538 30.61 5.36 5.28
N GLU A 539 31.60 6.09 4.77
CA GLU A 539 32.56 5.56 3.81
C GLU A 539 33.45 4.47 4.42
N ILE A 540 33.93 4.65 5.65
CA ILE A 540 34.71 3.62 6.36
C ILE A 540 33.84 2.38 6.61
N SER A 541 32.61 2.56 7.11
CA SER A 541 31.67 1.46 7.36
C SER A 541 31.35 0.70 6.08
N TYR A 542 31.14 1.40 4.97
CA TYR A 542 30.85 0.82 3.67
C TYR A 542 31.98 -0.10 3.21
N ARG A 543 33.22 0.38 3.25
CA ARG A 543 34.40 -0.41 2.85
C ARG A 543 34.55 -1.67 3.69
N ALA A 544 34.48 -1.54 5.02
CA ALA A 544 34.55 -2.69 5.92
C ALA A 544 33.44 -3.71 5.63
N TYR A 545 32.21 -3.24 5.41
CA TYR A 545 31.10 -4.12 5.07
C TYR A 545 31.29 -4.82 3.71
N ARG A 546 31.73 -4.10 2.68
CA ARG A 546 32.00 -4.62 1.33
C ARG A 546 33.10 -5.68 1.33
N GLU A 547 34.19 -5.41 2.05
CA GLU A 547 35.31 -6.32 2.22
C GLU A 547 34.84 -7.68 2.75
N LEU A 548 34.04 -7.68 3.81
CA LEU A 548 33.49 -8.92 4.35
C LEU A 548 32.45 -9.54 3.41
N VAL A 549 31.45 -8.77 2.98
CA VAL A 549 30.23 -9.33 2.38
C VAL A 549 30.40 -9.74 0.92
N TYR A 550 31.17 -8.98 0.15
CA TYR A 550 31.29 -9.17 -1.29
C TYR A 550 32.69 -9.61 -1.72
N GLU A 551 33.72 -9.30 -0.94
CA GLU A 551 35.12 -9.53 -1.33
C GLU A 551 35.75 -10.72 -0.60
N THR A 552 35.18 -11.19 0.51
CA THR A 552 35.65 -12.38 1.25
C THR A 552 35.00 -13.66 0.72
N PRO A 553 35.73 -14.52 -0.05
CA PRO A 553 35.12 -15.68 -0.71
C PRO A 553 34.57 -16.72 0.28
N ALA A 554 35.20 -16.85 1.45
CA ALA A 554 34.81 -17.80 2.49
C ALA A 554 33.50 -17.44 3.19
N LEU A 555 33.00 -16.20 3.04
CA LEU A 555 31.78 -15.77 3.74
C LEU A 555 30.57 -16.61 3.32
N ILE A 556 30.43 -16.96 2.05
CA ILE A 556 29.26 -17.73 1.59
C ILE A 556 29.21 -19.09 2.29
N THR A 557 30.35 -19.77 2.39
CA THR A 557 30.49 -21.04 3.11
C THR A 557 30.19 -20.85 4.59
N PHE A 558 30.80 -19.85 5.23
CA PHE A 558 30.56 -19.54 6.64
C PHE A 558 29.08 -19.26 6.91
N TRP A 559 28.44 -18.42 6.10
CA TRP A 559 27.04 -18.05 6.24
C TRP A 559 26.11 -19.26 6.11
N GLN A 560 26.36 -20.14 5.15
CA GLN A 560 25.59 -21.39 4.98
C GLN A 560 25.75 -22.36 6.15
N GLN A 561 26.93 -22.38 6.78
CA GLN A 561 27.22 -23.28 7.92
C GLN A 561 26.79 -22.70 9.27
N ALA A 562 26.87 -21.38 9.43
CA ALA A 562 26.60 -20.68 10.69
C ALA A 562 25.14 -20.23 10.85
N THR A 563 24.33 -20.36 9.80
CA THR A 563 22.91 -19.96 9.82
C THR A 563 22.03 -21.02 9.16
N PRO A 564 20.74 -21.12 9.52
CA PRO A 564 19.82 -22.07 8.91
C PRO A 564 19.34 -21.62 7.52
N LEU A 565 20.20 -21.03 6.69
CA LEU A 565 19.82 -20.46 5.39
C LEU A 565 19.21 -21.52 4.46
N ALA A 566 19.77 -22.72 4.46
CA ALA A 566 19.29 -23.82 3.63
C ALA A 566 17.91 -24.30 4.12
N GLU A 567 17.75 -24.46 5.42
CA GLU A 567 16.53 -24.93 6.07
C GLU A 567 15.41 -23.90 5.91
N VAL A 568 15.69 -22.60 6.11
CA VAL A 568 14.73 -21.50 5.93
C VAL A 568 14.13 -21.50 4.53
N SER A 569 14.92 -21.83 3.51
CA SER A 569 14.42 -21.92 2.13
C SER A 569 13.47 -23.09 1.88
N GLN A 570 13.50 -24.10 2.75
CA GLN A 570 12.61 -25.27 2.72
C GLN A 570 11.36 -25.09 3.60
N LEU A 571 11.36 -24.11 4.51
CA LEU A 571 10.21 -23.82 5.37
C LEU A 571 9.02 -23.30 4.56
N ARG A 572 7.82 -23.71 5.00
CA ARG A 572 6.54 -23.37 4.36
C ARG A 572 5.90 -22.11 4.98
N ILE A 573 6.70 -21.06 5.16
CA ILE A 573 6.32 -19.86 5.95
C ILE A 573 5.62 -18.79 5.10
N GLY A 574 5.93 -18.68 3.81
CA GLY A 574 5.28 -17.71 2.91
C GLY A 574 5.17 -18.21 1.49
N SER A 575 4.32 -17.57 0.69
CA SER A 575 4.01 -17.91 -0.70
C SER A 575 5.20 -17.76 -1.65
N ARG A 576 6.04 -16.74 -1.42
CA ARG A 576 7.16 -16.33 -2.27
C ARG A 576 8.38 -17.29 -2.21
N PRO A 577 9.13 -17.51 -3.31
CA PRO A 577 10.41 -18.24 -3.28
C PRO A 577 11.54 -17.46 -2.60
N ALA A 578 12.52 -18.17 -2.02
CA ALA A 578 13.63 -17.57 -1.27
C ALA A 578 14.80 -17.01 -2.12
N ARG A 579 14.89 -17.32 -3.43
CA ARG A 579 16.04 -16.95 -4.29
C ARG A 579 15.59 -16.42 -5.65
N ARG A 580 16.40 -15.55 -6.27
CA ARG A 580 16.31 -15.20 -7.71
C ARG A 580 17.34 -16.07 -8.47
N GLY A 581 16.89 -17.06 -9.25
CA GLY A 581 17.79 -17.85 -10.11
C GLY A 581 18.70 -18.89 -9.42
N LYS A 582 19.81 -19.27 -10.09
CA LYS A 582 20.75 -20.33 -9.65
C LYS A 582 21.67 -19.88 -8.48
N ALA A 583 22.14 -20.86 -7.70
CA ALA A 583 22.95 -20.66 -6.48
C ALA A 583 24.37 -20.15 -6.78
N GLY A 584 24.91 -19.23 -5.96
CA GLY A 584 26.35 -18.95 -5.96
C GLY A 584 26.82 -17.60 -5.40
N ALA A 585 25.98 -16.56 -5.39
CA ALA A 585 26.42 -15.20 -4.99
C ALA A 585 25.46 -14.54 -3.98
N VAL A 586 26.00 -13.66 -3.12
CA VAL A 586 25.20 -12.84 -2.18
C VAL A 586 24.17 -11.99 -2.93
N THR A 587 24.50 -11.57 -4.16
CA THR A 587 23.63 -10.79 -5.05
C THR A 587 22.36 -11.53 -5.50
N SER A 588 22.36 -12.88 -5.51
CA SER A 588 21.17 -13.66 -5.91
C SER A 588 20.19 -13.94 -4.76
N LEU A 589 20.58 -13.58 -3.53
CA LEU A 589 19.76 -13.72 -2.33
C LEU A 589 19.04 -12.42 -1.98
N ARG A 590 17.75 -12.56 -1.66
CA ARG A 590 16.87 -11.43 -1.29
C ARG A 590 17.17 -10.94 0.12
N ALA A 591 16.79 -9.69 0.41
CA ALA A 591 16.97 -9.08 1.73
C ALA A 591 16.27 -9.83 2.87
N ILE A 592 15.10 -10.45 2.62
CA ILE A 592 14.35 -11.20 3.65
C ILE A 592 15.14 -12.43 4.14
N PRO A 593 15.55 -13.40 3.28
CA PRO A 593 16.42 -14.50 3.69
C PRO A 593 17.76 -14.05 4.30
N TRP A 594 18.36 -12.97 3.79
CA TRP A 594 19.57 -12.38 4.35
C TRP A 594 19.37 -12.01 5.83
N GLY A 595 18.40 -11.14 6.13
CA GLY A 595 18.14 -10.74 7.52
C GLY A 595 17.62 -11.88 8.40
N PHE A 596 16.73 -12.72 7.86
CA PHE A 596 16.08 -13.79 8.63
C PHE A 596 17.08 -14.88 9.07
N SER A 597 17.98 -15.30 8.19
CA SER A 597 18.96 -16.36 8.53
C SER A 597 19.91 -15.91 9.66
N TRP A 598 20.43 -14.68 9.60
CA TRP A 598 21.26 -14.11 10.68
C TRP A 598 20.49 -13.82 11.97
N MET A 599 19.19 -13.55 11.87
CA MET A 599 18.34 -13.38 13.06
C MET A 599 18.19 -14.71 13.81
N GLN A 600 18.02 -15.82 13.08
CA GLN A 600 17.91 -17.16 13.68
C GLN A 600 19.20 -17.58 14.40
N SER A 601 20.38 -17.22 13.86
CA SER A 601 21.67 -17.50 14.53
C SER A 601 22.00 -16.53 15.67
N ARG A 602 21.14 -15.53 15.93
CA ARG A 602 21.32 -14.49 16.97
C ARG A 602 22.57 -13.62 16.79
N PHE A 603 23.27 -13.75 15.66
CA PHE A 603 24.45 -12.95 15.35
C PHE A 603 24.08 -11.59 14.76
N VAL A 604 22.96 -11.53 14.02
CA VAL A 604 22.36 -10.29 13.50
C VAL A 604 23.36 -9.41 12.74
N LEU A 605 24.32 -10.02 12.05
CA LEU A 605 25.39 -9.35 11.30
C LEU A 605 24.89 -8.16 10.43
N PRO A 606 23.76 -8.27 9.70
CA PRO A 606 23.26 -7.16 8.89
C PRO A 606 22.85 -5.90 9.67
N GLY A 607 22.65 -6.02 10.99
CA GLY A 607 22.17 -4.93 11.83
C GLY A 607 23.26 -4.04 12.42
N TRP A 608 24.56 -4.40 12.27
CA TRP A 608 25.64 -3.68 12.97
C TRP A 608 27.00 -3.71 12.27
N TYR A 609 27.26 -4.65 11.37
CA TYR A 609 28.60 -4.80 10.80
C TYR A 609 29.02 -3.55 10.01
N GLY A 610 30.28 -3.14 10.18
CA GLY A 610 30.84 -1.89 9.67
C GLY A 610 30.81 -0.71 10.67
N VAL A 611 29.82 -0.66 11.57
CA VAL A 611 29.69 0.44 12.56
C VAL A 611 30.92 0.50 13.49
N GLY A 612 31.34 -0.64 14.02
CA GLY A 612 32.48 -0.71 14.94
C GLY A 612 33.80 -0.27 14.29
N ALA A 613 34.02 -0.66 13.03
CA ALA A 613 35.21 -0.26 12.27
C ALA A 613 35.22 1.25 12.03
N ALA A 614 34.08 1.83 11.64
CA ALA A 614 33.93 3.26 11.42
C ALA A 614 34.22 4.07 12.70
N LEU A 615 33.58 3.71 13.81
CA LEU A 615 33.77 4.42 15.08
C LEU A 615 35.21 4.34 15.60
N ALA A 616 35.84 3.16 15.49
CA ALA A 616 37.23 2.97 15.93
C ALA A 616 38.21 3.80 15.09
N ALA A 617 38.10 3.75 13.76
CA ALA A 617 38.99 4.51 12.87
C ALA A 617 38.79 6.02 13.03
N TYR A 618 37.54 6.48 13.09
CA TYR A 618 37.22 7.90 13.27
C TYR A 618 37.73 8.45 14.62
N GLY A 619 37.66 7.64 15.67
CA GLY A 619 38.20 8.00 16.99
C GLY A 619 39.73 8.12 17.00
N GLN A 620 40.44 7.29 16.25
CA GLN A 620 41.90 7.32 16.15
C GLN A 620 42.40 8.53 15.35
N ASN A 621 41.74 8.88 14.24
CA ASN A 621 42.12 10.00 13.36
C ASN A 621 42.03 11.39 14.02
N ARG A 622 41.41 11.52 15.19
CA ARG A 622 41.26 12.79 15.93
C ARG A 622 42.17 12.92 17.16
N HIS A 623 42.88 11.86 17.52
CA HIS A 623 43.78 11.83 18.67
C HIS A 623 45.26 11.68 18.29
N GLY A 624 45.58 11.60 16.99
CA GLY A 624 46.91 11.82 16.42
C GLY A 624 46.93 13.12 15.64
#